data_AF-B9THP5-F1
#
_entry.id   AF-B9THP5-F1
#
_cell.length_a   1.000
_cell.length_b   1.000
_cell.length_c   1.000
_cell.angle_alpha   90.00
_cell.angle_beta   90.00
_cell.angle_gamma   90.00
#
_symmetry.space_group_name_H-M   'P 1'
#
loop_
_entity.id
_entity.type
_entity.pdbx_description
1 polymer ?
#
loop_
_entity_poly.entity_id
_entity_poly.type
_entity_poly.pdbx_seq_one_letter_code
_entity_poly.pdbx_strand_id
1 'polypeptide(L)'
;MRLPPVIRILLVAALTCGGAASIAVAAGKAGQRVKPTPQPPLVIPPATPPATTPPAPGPGETDETAALPTPSSAAQTLYSAAKADLLQIRMLLRNGRSQSSVGSGFLVGTSNLVLTNYHVVSQMALDPDVYVGEYVDTDGKGGPIELLAVD
;
A
#
# COMPACT_ATOMS: atom_id res chain seq x y z
N MET A 1 0.23 -3.63 -21.39
CA MET A 1 0.93 -2.34 -21.59
C MET A 1 2.42 -2.57 -21.44
N ARG A 2 3.26 -1.92 -22.24
CA ARG A 2 4.73 -2.06 -22.14
C ARG A 2 5.23 -0.91 -21.26
N LEU A 3 5.71 -1.22 -20.05
CA LEU A 3 6.28 -0.21 -19.15
C LEU A 3 7.55 0.40 -19.79
N PRO A 4 7.72 1.74 -19.72
CA PRO A 4 8.95 2.39 -20.19
C PRO A 4 10.15 2.01 -19.32
N PRO A 5 11.39 2.22 -19.81
CA PRO A 5 12.61 1.77 -19.13
C PRO A 5 12.93 2.52 -17.82
N VAL A 6 12.27 3.65 -17.54
CA VAL A 6 12.44 4.43 -16.31
C VAL A 6 11.06 4.78 -15.76
N ILE A 7 10.84 4.50 -14.47
CA ILE A 7 9.59 4.82 -13.77
C ILE A 7 9.84 5.98 -12.80
N ARG A 8 8.86 6.88 -12.70
CA ARG A 8 8.93 8.08 -11.89
C ARG A 8 8.11 7.90 -10.61
N ILE A 9 8.72 8.09 -9.46
CA ILE A 9 8.05 7.96 -8.16
C ILE A 9 7.63 9.33 -7.67
N LEU A 10 6.34 9.48 -7.43
CA LEU A 10 5.77 10.56 -6.64
C LEU A 10 5.38 9.97 -5.29
N LEU A 11 6.01 10.39 -4.21
CA LEU A 11 5.52 10.03 -2.88
C LEU A 11 4.28 10.88 -2.57
N VAL A 12 3.25 10.25 -2.02
CA VAL A 12 2.15 10.96 -1.36
C VAL A 12 2.33 10.73 0.14
N ALA A 13 2.74 11.76 0.87
CA ALA A 13 2.53 11.74 2.31
C ALA A 13 1.04 11.75 2.60
N ALA A 14 0.67 11.03 3.65
CA ALA A 14 -0.65 11.10 4.20
C ALA A 14 -0.98 12.55 4.55
N LEU A 15 -1.92 13.12 3.79
CA LEU A 15 -2.82 14.21 4.12
C LEU A 15 -2.59 14.80 5.52
N THR A 16 -1.82 15.89 5.61
CA THR A 16 -1.90 16.76 6.76
C THR A 16 -3.24 17.50 6.71
N CYS A 17 -3.94 17.46 7.83
CA CYS A 17 -5.23 18.11 8.06
C CYS A 17 -5.07 19.63 7.95
N GLY A 18 -5.85 20.30 7.10
CA GLY A 18 -6.05 21.75 7.17
C GLY A 18 -6.25 22.45 5.83
N GLY A 19 -7.51 22.71 5.46
CA GLY A 19 -7.82 23.63 4.37
C GLY A 19 -9.24 23.46 3.83
N ALA A 20 -10.19 24.19 4.42
CA ALA A 20 -11.57 24.23 3.99
C ALA A 20 -11.72 24.83 2.57
N ALA A 21 -12.28 24.07 1.63
CA ALA A 21 -12.93 24.62 0.45
C ALA A 21 -13.99 23.62 -0.05
N SER A 22 -15.24 23.87 0.35
CA SER A 22 -16.40 23.11 -0.07
C SER A 22 -16.70 23.36 -1.55
N ILE A 23 -16.75 22.29 -2.35
CA ILE A 23 -17.37 22.34 -3.68
C ILE A 23 -18.82 21.86 -3.50
N ALA A 24 -19.75 22.81 -3.56
CA ALA A 24 -21.17 22.55 -3.51
C ALA A 24 -21.64 21.98 -4.86
N VAL A 25 -22.19 20.76 -4.85
CA VAL A 25 -23.07 20.28 -5.92
C VAL A 25 -24.50 20.53 -5.49
N ALA A 26 -25.16 21.45 -6.20
CA ALA A 26 -26.58 21.70 -6.10
C ALA A 26 -27.34 20.75 -7.03
N ALA A 27 -28.31 20.00 -6.50
CA ALA A 27 -29.49 19.56 -7.24
C ALA A 27 -30.58 18.99 -6.30
N GLY A 28 -31.80 19.50 -6.46
CA GLY A 28 -33.02 18.68 -6.35
C GLY A 28 -33.69 18.59 -4.97
N LYS A 29 -34.87 19.18 -4.86
CA LYS A 29 -35.70 19.36 -3.67
C LYS A 29 -36.62 18.16 -3.39
N ALA A 30 -37.00 18.07 -2.12
CA ALA A 30 -38.27 17.56 -1.55
C ALA A 30 -38.37 16.07 -1.13
N GLY A 31 -38.27 15.86 0.19
CA GLY A 31 -39.37 15.28 0.96
C GLY A 31 -39.39 13.76 1.19
N GLN A 32 -38.80 13.32 2.31
CA GLN A 32 -39.52 12.52 3.31
C GLN A 32 -38.69 12.38 4.59
N ARG A 33 -39.21 12.94 5.68
CA ARG A 33 -38.68 12.74 7.03
C ARG A 33 -39.08 11.33 7.49
N VAL A 34 -38.22 10.36 7.28
CA VAL A 34 -38.38 9.04 7.90
C VAL A 34 -38.08 9.20 9.39
N LYS A 35 -39.06 8.88 10.23
CA LYS A 35 -38.91 8.82 11.71
C LYS A 35 -37.73 7.90 12.05
N PRO A 36 -36.87 8.25 13.03
CA PRO A 36 -35.82 7.34 13.46
C PRO A 36 -36.46 6.13 14.16
N THR A 37 -36.31 4.95 13.59
CA THR A 37 -36.58 3.68 14.28
C THR A 37 -35.50 3.49 15.36
N PRO A 38 -35.83 3.03 16.57
CA PRO A 38 -34.84 2.83 17.63
C PRO A 38 -33.81 1.79 17.20
N GLN A 39 -32.53 2.16 17.18
CA GLN A 39 -31.45 1.21 17.02
C GLN A 39 -31.34 0.40 18.34
N PRO A 40 -31.29 -0.94 18.29
CA PRO A 40 -31.00 -1.73 19.48
C PRO A 40 -29.61 -1.35 20.04
N PRO A 41 -29.43 -1.40 21.37
CA PRO A 41 -28.19 -0.96 21.99
C PRO A 41 -27.01 -1.77 21.48
N LEU A 42 -25.95 -1.07 21.09
CA LEU A 42 -24.66 -1.64 20.74
C LEU A 42 -24.13 -2.38 21.98
N VAL A 43 -24.27 -3.70 22.00
CA VAL A 43 -23.64 -4.54 23.01
C VAL A 43 -22.14 -4.50 22.72
N ILE A 44 -21.41 -3.71 23.51
CA ILE A 44 -19.95 -3.70 23.50
C ILE A 44 -19.52 -5.01 24.18
N PRO A 45 -18.87 -5.96 23.49
CA PRO A 45 -18.30 -7.13 24.16
C PRO A 45 -17.25 -6.65 25.17
N PRO A 46 -17.13 -7.28 26.35
CA PRO A 46 -16.12 -6.90 27.33
C PRO A 46 -14.72 -6.98 26.71
N ALA A 47 -13.93 -5.93 26.94
CA ALA A 47 -12.54 -5.86 26.53
C ALA A 47 -11.78 -7.07 27.08
N THR A 48 -11.34 -7.95 26.19
CA THR A 48 -10.39 -9.00 26.53
C THR A 48 -9.06 -8.31 26.92
N PRO A 49 -8.45 -8.62 28.06
CA PRO A 49 -7.15 -8.06 28.43
C PRO A 49 -6.09 -8.37 27.36
N PRO A 50 -5.00 -7.59 27.27
CA PRO A 50 -3.95 -7.80 26.29
C PRO A 50 -3.45 -9.24 26.39
N ALA A 51 -3.39 -9.91 25.24
CA ALA A 51 -2.79 -11.23 25.13
C ALA A 51 -1.42 -11.22 25.84
N THR A 52 -1.24 -12.14 26.78
CA THR A 52 0.06 -12.62 27.21
C THR A 52 0.95 -12.78 25.98
N THR A 53 2.16 -12.22 26.03
CA THR A 53 3.26 -12.54 25.12
C THR A 53 3.21 -14.02 24.78
N PRO A 54 3.12 -14.42 23.49
CA PRO A 54 3.18 -15.83 23.12
C PRO A 54 4.43 -16.45 23.76
N PRO A 55 4.33 -17.59 24.45
CA PRO A 55 5.51 -18.30 24.93
C PRO A 55 6.43 -18.57 23.74
N ALA A 56 7.75 -18.43 23.95
CA ALA A 56 8.74 -18.81 22.95
C ALA A 56 8.44 -20.25 22.49
N PRO A 57 8.43 -20.53 21.17
CA PRO A 57 8.14 -21.88 20.66
C PRO A 57 9.03 -22.92 21.34
N GLY A 58 8.40 -23.97 21.86
CA GLY A 58 9.15 -25.08 22.44
C GLY A 58 9.94 -25.80 21.34
N PRO A 59 11.11 -26.39 21.65
CA PRO A 59 11.82 -27.23 20.68
C PRO A 59 10.98 -28.49 20.40
N GLY A 60 10.17 -28.44 19.34
CA GLY A 60 9.26 -29.52 18.97
C GLY A 60 7.98 -29.07 18.24
N GLU A 61 7.63 -27.79 18.25
CA GLU A 61 6.53 -27.26 17.43
C GLU A 61 7.05 -26.96 16.02
N THR A 62 7.25 -28.01 15.23
CA THR A 62 7.24 -27.83 13.77
C THR A 62 5.83 -27.41 13.41
N ASP A 63 5.67 -26.14 13.10
CA ASP A 63 4.49 -25.56 12.48
C ASP A 63 4.17 -26.42 11.24
N GLU A 64 3.26 -27.38 11.39
CA GLU A 64 2.66 -28.06 10.25
C GLU A 64 2.11 -26.93 9.40
N THR A 65 2.63 -26.80 8.18
CA THR A 65 2.22 -25.78 7.22
C THR A 65 0.70 -25.88 7.01
N ALA A 66 -0.05 -25.14 7.82
CA ALA A 66 -1.47 -24.98 7.68
C ALA A 66 -1.67 -24.19 6.39
N ALA A 67 -2.16 -24.87 5.35
CA ALA A 67 -2.43 -24.25 4.08
C ALA A 67 -3.39 -23.08 4.28
N LEU A 68 -2.97 -21.89 3.85
CA LEU A 68 -3.82 -20.71 3.89
C LEU A 68 -5.09 -20.97 3.07
N PRO A 69 -6.27 -20.52 3.53
CA PRO A 69 -7.51 -20.72 2.80
C PRO A 69 -7.44 -20.00 1.45
N THR A 70 -8.01 -20.63 0.42
CA THR A 70 -8.10 -20.03 -0.92
C THR A 70 -8.88 -18.71 -0.85
N PRO A 71 -8.38 -17.60 -1.44
CA PRO A 71 -9.10 -16.34 -1.48
C PRO A 71 -10.42 -16.48 -2.24
N SER A 72 -11.41 -15.65 -1.92
CA SER A 72 -12.71 -15.67 -2.60
C SER A 72 -12.59 -15.30 -4.09
N SER A 73 -13.56 -15.73 -4.91
CA SER A 73 -13.60 -15.37 -6.33
C SER A 73 -13.60 -13.86 -6.56
N ALA A 74 -14.29 -13.09 -5.69
CA ALA A 74 -14.29 -11.63 -5.76
C ALA A 74 -12.88 -11.04 -5.54
N ALA A 75 -12.13 -11.53 -4.55
CA ALA A 75 -10.77 -11.10 -4.29
C ALA A 75 -9.82 -11.45 -5.46
N GLN A 76 -9.98 -12.64 -6.05
CA GLN A 76 -9.21 -13.07 -7.22
C GLN A 76 -9.48 -12.19 -8.45
N THR A 77 -10.74 -11.83 -8.69
CA THR A 77 -11.11 -10.93 -9.79
C THR A 77 -10.52 -9.53 -9.58
N LEU A 78 -10.64 -8.97 -8.38
CA LEU A 78 -10.07 -7.65 -8.05
C LEU A 78 -8.55 -7.64 -8.21
N TYR A 79 -7.88 -8.68 -7.70
CA TYR A 79 -6.43 -8.81 -7.85
C TYR A 79 -6.04 -8.93 -9.32
N SER A 80 -6.73 -9.75 -10.11
CA SER A 80 -6.43 -9.94 -11.53
C SER A 80 -6.54 -8.63 -12.32
N ALA A 81 -7.52 -7.78 -11.98
CA ALA A 81 -7.68 -6.46 -12.60
C ALA A 81 -6.58 -5.47 -12.21
N ALA A 82 -6.09 -5.53 -10.96
CA ALA A 82 -5.07 -4.61 -10.44
C ALA A 82 -3.62 -5.11 -10.65
N LYS A 83 -3.41 -6.40 -10.95
CA LYS A 83 -2.08 -7.03 -10.97
C LYS A 83 -1.06 -6.27 -11.82
N ALA A 84 -1.49 -5.74 -12.96
CA ALA A 84 -0.64 -5.00 -13.88
C ALA A 84 -0.19 -3.62 -13.35
N ASP A 85 -0.86 -3.11 -12.32
CA ASP A 85 -0.56 -1.81 -11.69
C ASP A 85 0.31 -1.97 -10.44
N LEU A 86 0.64 -3.19 -10.04
CA LEU A 86 1.44 -3.50 -8.86
C LEU A 86 2.91 -3.66 -9.21
N LEU A 87 3.75 -2.96 -8.46
CA LEU A 87 5.20 -3.07 -8.58
C LEU A 87 5.81 -3.35 -7.22
N GLN A 88 6.91 -4.11 -7.22
CA GLN A 88 7.83 -4.19 -6.10
C GLN A 88 8.91 -3.13 -6.29
N ILE A 89 9.17 -2.34 -5.25
CA ILE A 89 10.18 -1.30 -5.24
C ILE A 89 11.33 -1.74 -4.34
N ARG A 90 12.56 -1.64 -4.83
CA ARG A 90 13.78 -2.08 -4.14
C ARG A 90 14.77 -0.93 -4.09
N MET A 91 15.23 -0.58 -2.90
CA MET A 91 16.39 0.31 -2.74
C MET A 91 17.64 -0.54 -2.65
N LEU A 92 18.64 -0.17 -3.42
CA LEU A 92 19.91 -0.85 -3.52
C LEU A 92 21.04 0.13 -3.20
N LEU A 93 22.11 -0.39 -2.62
CA LEU A 93 23.36 0.34 -2.48
C LEU A 93 24.03 0.46 -3.85
N ARG A 94 24.46 1.66 -4.25
CA ARG A 94 25.10 1.89 -5.56
C ARG A 94 26.38 1.06 -5.70
N ASN A 95 27.11 0.88 -4.60
CA ASN A 95 28.25 -0.04 -4.51
C ASN A 95 27.78 -1.45 -4.13
N GLY A 96 27.94 -2.41 -5.05
CA GLY A 96 27.63 -3.81 -4.78
C GLY A 96 26.15 -4.20 -4.86
N ARG A 97 25.22 -3.25 -5.05
CA ARG A 97 23.78 -3.51 -5.32
C ARG A 97 23.08 -4.33 -4.24
N SER A 98 23.59 -4.29 -3.01
CA SER A 98 22.94 -4.92 -1.86
C SER A 98 21.62 -4.24 -1.57
N GLN A 99 20.58 -5.03 -1.31
CA GLN A 99 19.27 -4.52 -0.97
C GLN A 99 19.27 -3.87 0.40
N SER A 100 18.81 -2.62 0.45
CA SER A 100 18.74 -1.82 1.66
C SER A 100 17.31 -1.64 2.15
N SER A 101 16.33 -1.59 1.23
CA SER A 101 14.90 -1.57 1.56
C SER A 101 14.08 -2.21 0.44
N VAL A 102 12.88 -2.68 0.76
CA VAL A 102 11.92 -3.23 -0.19
C VAL A 102 10.50 -2.89 0.22
N GLY A 103 9.66 -2.57 -0.75
CA GLY A 103 8.24 -2.32 -0.54
C GLY A 103 7.45 -2.53 -1.83
N SER A 104 6.20 -2.10 -1.80
CA SER A 104 5.33 -2.06 -2.96
C SER A 104 5.20 -0.64 -3.52
N GLY A 105 4.81 -0.57 -4.78
CA GLY A 105 4.41 0.66 -5.46
C GLY A 105 3.19 0.40 -6.34
N PHE A 106 2.40 1.44 -6.55
CA PHE A 106 1.20 1.42 -7.38
C PHE A 106 1.35 2.39 -8.54
N LEU A 107 1.15 1.90 -9.76
CA LEU A 107 1.06 2.75 -10.94
C LEU A 107 -0.20 3.62 -10.86
N VAL A 108 -0.07 4.89 -11.24
CA VAL A 108 -1.19 5.85 -11.22
C VAL A 108 -1.39 6.50 -12.58
N GLY A 109 -2.63 6.44 -13.04
CA GLY A 109 -3.07 7.01 -14.31
C GLY A 109 -2.52 6.22 -15.52
N THR A 110 -2.34 6.92 -16.63
CA THR A 110 -1.78 6.38 -17.88
C THR A 110 -0.29 6.68 -18.04
N SER A 111 0.31 7.33 -17.05
CA SER A 111 1.74 7.66 -16.99
C SER A 111 2.58 6.57 -16.32
N ASN A 112 3.90 6.69 -16.42
CA ASN A 112 4.88 5.89 -15.67
C ASN A 112 5.08 6.41 -14.23
N LEU A 113 4.00 6.86 -13.60
CA LEU A 113 4.02 7.44 -12.25
C LEU A 113 3.68 6.37 -11.22
N VAL A 114 4.46 6.30 -10.15
CA VAL A 114 4.28 5.33 -9.08
C VAL A 114 4.20 6.00 -7.73
N LEU A 115 3.21 5.59 -6.93
CA LEU A 115 3.12 5.92 -5.52
C LEU A 115 3.71 4.80 -4.68
N THR A 116 4.49 5.15 -3.67
CA THR A 116 5.01 4.22 -2.66
C THR A 116 5.02 4.91 -1.29
N ASN A 117 5.41 4.18 -0.24
CA ASN A 117 5.56 4.77 1.08
C ASN A 117 6.93 5.45 1.24
N TYR A 118 7.00 6.45 2.11
CA TYR A 118 8.26 7.17 2.39
C TYR A 118 9.36 6.25 2.90
N HIS A 119 9.04 5.34 3.82
CA HIS A 119 10.04 4.45 4.41
C HIS A 119 10.75 3.57 3.38
N VAL A 120 10.10 3.31 2.23
CA VAL A 120 10.70 2.54 1.15
C VAL A 120 11.79 3.36 0.45
N VAL A 121 11.54 4.65 0.20
CA VAL A 121 12.42 5.53 -0.61
C VAL A 121 13.29 6.49 0.21
N SER A 122 13.11 6.53 1.52
CA SER A 122 13.77 7.48 2.43
C SER A 122 15.28 7.55 2.26
N GLN A 123 15.94 6.39 2.11
CA GLN A 123 17.40 6.34 1.94
C GLN A 123 17.88 7.00 0.64
N MET A 124 17.15 6.79 -0.46
CA MET A 124 17.44 7.44 -1.74
C MET A 124 17.08 8.93 -1.73
N ALA A 125 16.07 9.32 -0.95
CA ALA A 125 15.71 10.73 -0.77
C ALA A 125 16.77 11.49 0.05
N LEU A 126 17.35 10.84 1.07
CA LEU A 126 18.36 11.44 1.96
C LEU A 126 19.77 11.43 1.33
N ASP A 127 20.18 10.30 0.76
CA ASP A 127 21.53 10.08 0.22
C ASP A 127 21.47 9.52 -1.23
N PRO A 128 21.07 10.32 -2.24
CA PRO A 128 20.89 9.88 -3.62
C PRO A 128 22.18 9.42 -4.32
N ASP A 129 23.34 9.82 -3.82
CA ASP A 129 24.63 9.38 -4.33
C ASP A 129 24.97 7.94 -3.91
N VAL A 130 24.47 7.50 -2.76
CA VAL A 130 24.75 6.19 -2.17
C VAL A 130 23.70 5.16 -2.55
N TYR A 131 22.43 5.56 -2.65
CA TYR A 131 21.31 4.67 -2.91
C TYR A 131 20.71 4.88 -4.29
N VAL A 132 20.30 3.77 -4.91
CA VAL A 132 19.56 3.75 -6.17
C VAL A 132 18.32 2.89 -6.01
N GLY A 133 17.28 3.21 -6.77
CA GLY A 133 16.03 2.47 -6.73
C GLY A 133 15.75 1.70 -8.01
N GLU A 134 15.12 0.54 -7.86
CA GLU A 134 14.62 -0.28 -8.96
C GLU A 134 13.20 -0.74 -8.69
N TYR A 135 12.42 -0.90 -9.75
CA TYR A 135 11.12 -1.56 -9.70
C TYR A 135 11.20 -2.97 -10.30
N VAL A 136 10.29 -3.83 -9.87
CA VAL A 136 10.04 -5.16 -10.45
C VAL A 136 8.53 -5.35 -10.57
N ASP A 137 8.05 -5.59 -11.78
CA ASP A 137 6.65 -5.94 -12.05
C ASP A 137 6.36 -7.40 -11.65
N THR A 138 5.09 -7.75 -11.54
CA THR A 138 4.58 -9.11 -11.32
C THR A 138 5.01 -10.14 -12.37
N ASP A 139 5.47 -9.67 -13.54
CA ASP A 139 6.11 -10.48 -14.60
C ASP A 139 7.62 -10.72 -14.37
N GLY A 140 8.21 -10.14 -13.32
CA GLY A 140 9.66 -10.18 -13.04
C GLY A 140 10.50 -9.21 -13.87
N LYS A 141 9.87 -8.37 -14.71
CA LYS A 141 10.55 -7.32 -15.47
C LYS A 141 10.83 -6.14 -14.54
N GLY A 142 12.04 -5.59 -14.60
CA GLY A 142 12.42 -4.47 -13.76
C GLY A 142 13.25 -3.42 -14.49
N GLY A 143 13.41 -2.28 -13.82
CA GLY A 143 14.15 -1.14 -14.32
C GLY A 143 14.44 -0.11 -13.22
N PRO A 144 15.28 0.90 -13.50
CA PRO A 144 15.56 1.97 -12.57
C PRO A 144 14.32 2.83 -12.30
N ILE A 145 14.29 3.45 -11.12
CA ILE A 145 13.30 4.46 -10.75
C ILE A 145 13.97 5.82 -10.55
N GLU A 146 13.21 6.87 -10.82
CA GLU A 146 13.58 8.27 -10.59
C GLU A 146 12.64 8.82 -9.50
N LEU A 147 13.19 9.41 -8.44
CA LEU A 147 12.39 10.06 -7.40
C LEU A 147 12.03 11.48 -7.84
N LEU A 148 10.73 11.77 -7.99
CA LEU A 148 10.25 13.09 -8.40
C LEU A 148 9.97 14.02 -7.22
N ALA A 149 9.32 13.50 -6.19
CA ALA A 149 8.97 14.29 -5.01
C ALA A 149 8.78 13.42 -3.78
N VAL A 150 8.94 14.07 -2.63
CA VAL A 150 8.66 13.61 -1.28
C VAL A 150 7.78 14.68 -0.64
N ASP A 151 6.65 14.28 -0.08
CA ASP A 151 5.79 15.10 0.78
C ASP A 151 5.87 14.55 2.21
#